data_AF-A0A6P7T1J5-F1
#
_entry.id   AF-A0A6P7T1J5-F1
#
_cell.length_a   1.000
_cell.length_b   1.000
_cell.length_c   1.000
_cell.angle_alpha   90.00
_cell.angle_beta   90.00
_cell.angle_gamma   90.00
#
_symmetry.space_group_name_H-M   'P 1'
#
loop_
_entity.id
_entity.type
_entity.pdbx_description
1 polymer ?
#
loop_
_entity_poly.entity_id
_entity_poly.type
_entity_poly.pdbx_seq_one_letter_code
_entity_poly.pdbx_strand_id
1 'polypeptide(L)'
;MNSTYYLIVLDSCTKWPEVFRCYRPTSKTAIKFFYELFEEYGVPDTLVSDNRTQFSRYGFKNFCKRHVIKHIFTPPHHLRSNGQVERFVDTFKRALRKVNELSDDEALSNFLRIYRVTPNPSTNSGKSPTKLMFTRRIKSIFDKLLPEKKRRKGNMKELTKYIEISDKVHFKTYRNGKEGWEDGFVTRKIGSTSN
;
A
#
# COMPACT_ATOMS: atom_id res chain seq x y z
N MET A 1 1.98 -15.08 -31.32
CA MET A 1 2.48 -13.93 -30.53
C MET A 1 1.94 -14.06 -29.11
N ASN A 2 2.78 -14.45 -28.14
CA ASN A 2 2.34 -14.60 -26.76
C ASN A 2 2.07 -13.22 -26.16
N SER A 3 0.80 -12.80 -26.16
CA SER A 3 0.39 -11.55 -25.53
C SER A 3 0.48 -11.72 -24.02
N THR A 4 1.48 -11.09 -23.39
CA THR A 4 1.59 -11.01 -21.94
C THR A 4 0.59 -9.99 -21.41
N TYR A 5 -0.20 -10.38 -20.39
CA TYR A 5 -1.13 -9.49 -19.71
C TYR A 5 -0.64 -9.20 -18.29
N TYR A 6 -1.00 -8.03 -17.78
CA TYR A 6 -0.69 -7.62 -16.41
C TYR A 6 -1.98 -7.18 -15.72
N LEU A 7 -2.26 -7.75 -14.54
CA LEU A 7 -3.20 -7.16 -13.60
C LEU A 7 -2.43 -6.16 -12.75
N ILE A 8 -2.85 -4.91 -12.78
CA ILE A 8 -2.23 -3.83 -12.01
C ILE A 8 -3.24 -3.35 -10.99
N VAL A 9 -2.83 -3.36 -9.72
CA VAL A 9 -3.61 -2.85 -8.59
C VAL A 9 -2.80 -1.72 -7.97
N LEU A 10 -3.47 -0.62 -7.65
CA LEU A 10 -2.85 0.52 -7.00
C LEU A 10 -3.63 0.88 -5.76
N ASP A 11 -2.93 0.98 -4.63
CA ASP A 11 -3.50 1.58 -3.46
C ASP A 11 -3.68 3.10 -3.66
N SER A 12 -4.90 3.59 -3.47
CA SER A 12 -5.24 4.98 -3.76
C SER A 12 -4.64 5.97 -2.76
N CYS A 13 -4.28 5.54 -1.55
CA CYS A 13 -3.75 6.41 -0.50
C CYS A 13 -2.23 6.61 -0.64
N THR A 14 -1.51 5.50 -0.79
CA THR A 14 -0.04 5.44 -0.80
C THR A 14 0.55 5.42 -2.20
N LYS A 15 -0.28 5.15 -3.22
CA LYS A 15 0.13 4.87 -4.61
C LYS A 15 1.01 3.63 -4.71
N TRP A 16 0.88 2.68 -3.78
CA TRP A 16 1.58 1.40 -3.81
C TRP A 16 1.08 0.53 -4.97
N PRO A 17 1.95 0.15 -5.92
CA PRO A 17 1.56 -0.72 -7.01
C PRO A 17 1.80 -2.19 -6.68
N GLU A 18 0.85 -3.03 -7.07
CA GLU A 18 1.02 -4.46 -7.23
C GLU A 18 0.73 -4.87 -8.67
N VAL A 19 1.59 -5.72 -9.22
CA VAL A 19 1.57 -6.07 -10.65
C VAL A 19 1.74 -7.57 -10.81
N PHE A 20 0.68 -8.22 -11.30
CA PHE A 20 0.65 -9.66 -11.52
C PHE A 20 0.65 -9.97 -13.00
N ARG A 21 1.65 -10.73 -13.45
CA ARG A 21 1.73 -11.20 -14.84
C ARG A 21 0.82 -12.40 -15.06
N CYS A 22 0.09 -12.42 -16.18
CA CYS A 22 -0.67 -13.59 -16.60
C CYS A 22 -0.74 -13.73 -18.13
N TYR A 23 -1.02 -14.95 -18.59
CA TYR A 23 -1.20 -15.24 -20.02
C TYR A 23 -2.67 -15.21 -20.45
N ARG A 24 -3.60 -15.28 -19.49
CA ARG A 24 -5.05 -15.30 -19.74
C ARG A 24 -5.78 -14.39 -18.74
N PRO A 25 -6.22 -13.19 -19.15
CA PRO A 25 -6.89 -12.23 -18.28
C PRO A 25 -8.37 -12.62 -18.09
N THR A 26 -8.62 -13.58 -17.19
CA THR A 26 -9.97 -14.04 -16.87
C THR A 26 -10.38 -13.61 -15.45
N SER A 27 -11.68 -13.62 -15.14
CA SER A 27 -12.17 -13.39 -13.78
C SER A 27 -11.57 -14.36 -12.77
N LYS A 28 -11.35 -15.63 -13.13
CA LYS A 28 -10.74 -16.63 -12.25
C LYS A 28 -9.29 -16.25 -11.93
N THR A 29 -8.54 -15.84 -12.94
CA THR A 29 -7.16 -15.37 -12.79
C THR A 29 -7.10 -14.12 -11.90
N ALA A 30 -8.00 -13.15 -12.11
CA ALA A 30 -8.07 -11.95 -11.28
C ALA A 30 -8.41 -12.27 -9.82
N ILE A 31 -9.41 -13.13 -9.57
CA ILE A 31 -9.79 -13.56 -8.22
C ILE A 31 -8.60 -14.23 -7.50
N LYS A 32 -7.83 -15.06 -8.20
CA LYS A 32 -6.62 -15.68 -7.63
C LYS A 32 -5.64 -14.62 -7.14
N PHE A 33 -5.35 -13.61 -7.95
CA PHE A 33 -4.44 -12.52 -7.55
C PHE A 33 -5.01 -11.67 -6.41
N PHE A 34 -6.32 -11.48 -6.32
CA PHE A 34 -6.90 -10.78 -5.17
C PHE A 34 -6.83 -11.59 -3.88
N TYR A 35 -6.91 -12.92 -3.92
CA TYR A 35 -6.62 -13.74 -2.73
C TYR A 35 -5.18 -13.54 -2.26
N GLU A 36 -4.21 -13.62 -3.16
CA GLU A 36 -2.79 -13.36 -2.85
C GLU A 36 -2.60 -11.96 -2.24
N LEU A 37 -3.26 -10.93 -2.78
CA LEU A 37 -3.22 -9.58 -2.22
C LEU A 37 -3.85 -9.49 -0.83
N PHE A 38 -4.95 -10.18 -0.58
CA PHE A 38 -5.65 -10.10 0.69
C PHE A 38 -4.91 -10.83 1.81
N GLU A 39 -4.11 -11.84 1.47
CA GLU A 39 -3.20 -12.51 2.41
C GLU A 39 -2.09 -11.57 2.89
N GLU A 40 -1.59 -10.68 2.03
CA GLU A 40 -0.49 -9.77 2.36
C GLU A 40 -0.97 -8.45 2.98
N TYR A 41 -2.05 -7.87 2.44
CA TYR A 41 -2.49 -6.51 2.77
C TYR A 41 -3.84 -6.45 3.47
N GLY A 42 -4.56 -7.57 3.57
CA GLY A 42 -5.93 -7.62 4.04
C GLY A 42 -6.96 -7.27 2.98
N VAL A 43 -8.24 -7.39 3.36
CA VAL A 43 -9.38 -7.12 2.49
C VAL A 43 -9.68 -5.61 2.46
N PRO A 44 -9.76 -4.96 1.29
CA PRO A 44 -10.06 -3.53 1.20
C PRO A 44 -11.56 -3.26 1.31
N ASP A 45 -11.92 -2.07 1.81
CA ASP A 45 -13.32 -1.63 1.87
C ASP A 45 -13.95 -1.45 0.48
N THR A 46 -13.17 -0.93 -0.46
CA THR A 46 -13.65 -0.54 -1.79
C THR A 46 -12.65 -0.95 -2.87
N LEU A 47 -13.16 -1.54 -3.94
CA LEU A 47 -12.41 -1.85 -5.15
C LEU A 47 -12.99 -1.05 -6.30
N VAL A 48 -12.13 -0.34 -7.03
CA VAL A 48 -12.52 0.44 -8.21
C VAL A 48 -11.90 -0.19 -9.44
N SER A 49 -12.71 -0.54 -10.43
CA SER A 49 -12.21 -1.11 -11.70
C SER A 49 -12.88 -0.47 -12.91
N ASP A 50 -12.36 -0.73 -14.10
CA ASP A 50 -13.09 -0.48 -15.35
C ASP A 50 -14.18 -1.55 -15.56
N ASN A 51 -15.05 -1.31 -16.54
CA ASN A 51 -16.17 -2.20 -16.91
C ASN A 51 -15.72 -3.45 -17.69
N ARG A 52 -14.44 -3.84 -17.62
CA ARG A 52 -13.97 -5.00 -18.37
C ARG A 52 -14.61 -6.30 -17.85
N THR A 53 -14.78 -7.25 -18.76
CA THR A 53 -15.51 -8.51 -18.52
C THR A 53 -14.92 -9.33 -17.38
N GLN A 54 -13.60 -9.26 -17.14
CA GLN A 54 -13.01 -9.95 -16.00
C GLN A 54 -13.51 -9.45 -14.64
N PHE A 55 -13.89 -8.17 -14.53
CA PHE A 55 -14.38 -7.55 -13.30
C PHE A 55 -15.91 -7.47 -13.24
N SER A 56 -16.60 -7.42 -14.39
CA SER A 56 -18.07 -7.34 -14.44
C SER A 56 -18.81 -8.69 -14.40
N ARG A 57 -18.10 -9.82 -14.58
CA ARG A 57 -18.70 -11.15 -14.52
C ARG A 57 -19.22 -11.50 -13.12
N TYR A 58 -20.27 -12.33 -13.10
CA TYR A 58 -20.94 -12.83 -11.88
C TYR A 58 -19.97 -13.40 -10.85
N GLY A 59 -18.96 -14.16 -11.28
CA GLY A 59 -17.96 -14.73 -10.37
C GLY A 59 -17.17 -13.67 -9.58
N PHE A 60 -16.76 -12.57 -10.23
CA PHE A 60 -16.03 -11.49 -9.58
C PHE A 60 -16.95 -10.68 -8.65
N LYS A 61 -18.18 -10.40 -9.11
CA LYS A 61 -19.19 -9.74 -8.28
C LYS A 61 -19.50 -10.52 -7.00
N ASN A 62 -19.63 -11.85 -7.09
CA ASN A 62 -19.84 -12.70 -5.92
C ASN A 62 -18.62 -12.77 -5.01
N PHE A 63 -17.42 -12.78 -5.58
CA PHE A 63 -16.19 -12.66 -4.81
C PHE A 63 -16.20 -11.38 -3.97
N CYS A 64 -16.44 -10.21 -4.56
CA CYS A 64 -16.53 -8.96 -3.81
C CYS A 64 -17.61 -9.00 -2.73
N LYS A 65 -18.80 -9.55 -3.02
CA LYS A 65 -19.87 -9.71 -2.03
C LYS A 65 -19.46 -10.58 -0.83
N ARG A 66 -18.80 -11.71 -1.06
CA ARG A 66 -18.34 -12.61 0.02
C ARG A 66 -17.32 -11.96 0.95
N HIS A 67 -16.49 -11.08 0.40
CA HIS A 67 -15.50 -10.32 1.14
C HIS A 67 -16.02 -8.96 1.62
N VAL A 68 -17.32 -8.68 1.46
CA VAL A 68 -17.95 -7.41 1.87
C VAL A 68 -17.30 -6.18 1.23
N ILE A 69 -16.77 -6.34 0.01
CA ILE A 69 -16.08 -5.28 -0.74
C ILE A 69 -17.10 -4.49 -1.54
N LYS A 70 -17.09 -3.16 -1.38
CA LYS A 70 -17.82 -2.26 -2.26
C LYS A 70 -17.12 -2.17 -3.61
N HIS A 71 -17.61 -2.91 -4.60
CA HIS A 71 -17.08 -2.86 -5.96
C HIS A 71 -17.75 -1.73 -6.76
N ILE A 72 -16.94 -0.77 -7.20
CA ILE A 72 -17.36 0.39 -7.98
C ILE A 72 -16.76 0.29 -9.38
N PHE A 73 -17.63 0.40 -10.39
CA PHE A 73 -17.18 0.55 -11.77
C PHE A 73 -16.94 2.02 -12.09
N THR A 74 -15.81 2.30 -12.70
CA THR A 74 -15.57 3.61 -13.30
C THR A 74 -16.48 3.80 -14.52
N PRO A 75 -17.27 4.89 -14.56
CA PRO A 75 -18.00 5.25 -15.77
C PRO A 75 -17.04 5.39 -16.95
N PRO A 76 -17.49 5.11 -18.18
CA PRO A 76 -16.77 5.57 -19.37
C PRO A 76 -16.51 7.08 -19.18
N HIS A 77 -15.25 7.51 -19.26
CA HIS A 77 -14.79 8.90 -19.10
C HIS A 77 -14.57 9.46 -17.68
N HIS A 78 -14.69 8.66 -16.61
CA HIS A 78 -14.39 9.14 -15.24
C HIS A 78 -12.89 9.03 -14.88
N LEU A 79 -12.09 9.91 -15.49
CA LEU A 79 -10.62 9.95 -15.42
C LEU A 79 -10.04 10.18 -14.01
N ARG A 80 -10.81 10.62 -13.01
CA ARG A 80 -10.22 10.95 -11.68
C ARG A 80 -9.89 9.72 -10.84
N SER A 81 -10.76 8.71 -10.88
CA SER A 81 -10.59 7.49 -10.07
C SER A 81 -9.66 6.49 -10.76
N ASN A 82 -9.83 6.29 -12.07
CA ASN A 82 -8.98 5.39 -12.84
C ASN A 82 -7.73 6.05 -13.43
N GLY A 83 -7.70 7.39 -13.55
CA GLY A 83 -6.57 8.08 -14.17
C GLY A 83 -5.26 7.94 -13.40
N GLN A 84 -5.32 7.62 -12.11
CA GLN A 84 -4.13 7.26 -11.34
C GLN A 84 -3.53 5.94 -11.83
N VAL A 85 -4.40 4.93 -12.03
CA VAL A 85 -4.01 3.64 -12.60
C VAL A 85 -3.52 3.83 -14.02
N GLU A 86 -4.21 4.61 -14.84
CA GLU A 86 -3.80 4.90 -16.24
C GLU A 86 -2.42 5.57 -16.30
N ARG A 87 -2.16 6.59 -15.48
CA ARG A 87 -0.84 7.24 -15.41
C ARG A 87 0.27 6.28 -14.99
N PHE A 88 -0.02 5.40 -14.03
CA PHE A 88 0.92 4.38 -13.63
C PHE A 88 1.15 3.38 -14.75
N VAL A 89 0.09 2.90 -15.43
CA VAL A 89 0.17 1.98 -16.57
C VAL A 89 1.03 2.57 -17.67
N ASP A 90 0.89 3.86 -17.97
CA ASP A 90 1.73 4.54 -18.96
C ASP A 90 3.19 4.61 -18.53
N THR A 91 3.44 4.92 -17.26
CA THR A 91 4.80 4.93 -16.69
C THR A 91 5.43 3.54 -16.73
N PHE A 92 4.66 2.52 -16.35
CA PHE A 92 5.04 1.11 -16.39
C PHE A 92 5.40 0.65 -17.79
N LYS A 93 4.54 0.92 -18.79
CA LYS A 93 4.80 0.58 -20.19
C LYS A 93 6.05 1.28 -20.72
N ARG A 94 6.25 2.56 -20.40
CA ARG A 94 7.45 3.31 -20.80
C ARG A 94 8.72 2.72 -20.18
N ALA A 95 8.66 2.30 -18.92
CA ALA A 95 9.78 1.70 -18.24
C ALA A 95 10.16 0.33 -18.84
N LEU A 96 9.18 -0.56 -19.06
CA LEU A 96 9.44 -1.87 -19.66
C LEU A 96 10.03 -1.77 -21.07
N ARG A 97 9.60 -0.81 -21.89
CA ARG A 97 10.15 -0.60 -23.24
C ARG A 97 11.60 -0.10 -23.27
N LYS A 98 12.10 0.47 -22.17
CA LYS A 98 13.47 1.02 -22.11
C LYS A 98 14.52 -0.04 -21.75
N VAL A 99 14.08 -1.21 -21.30
CA VAL A 99 14.95 -2.27 -20.82
C VAL A 99 15.09 -3.30 -21.93
N ASN A 100 16.08 -3.09 -22.81
CA ASN A 100 16.31 -3.97 -23.96
C ASN A 100 17.13 -5.23 -23.62
N GLU A 101 17.83 -5.23 -22.49
CA GLU A 101 18.83 -6.27 -22.15
C GLU A 101 18.40 -7.19 -20.98
N LEU A 102 17.27 -6.93 -20.32
CA LEU A 102 16.80 -7.76 -19.21
C LEU A 102 15.58 -8.61 -19.63
N SER A 103 15.37 -9.71 -18.92
CA SER A 103 14.10 -10.44 -19.02
C SER A 103 12.92 -9.58 -18.52
N ASP A 104 11.70 -9.88 -18.99
CA ASP A 104 10.48 -9.18 -18.57
C ASP A 104 10.33 -9.13 -17.04
N ASP A 105 10.69 -10.22 -16.35
CA ASP A 105 10.50 -10.36 -14.90
C ASP A 105 11.55 -9.56 -14.12
N GLU A 106 12.79 -9.49 -14.61
CA GLU A 106 13.84 -8.62 -14.06
C GLU A 106 13.53 -7.14 -14.30
N ALA A 107 13.05 -6.80 -15.50
CA ALA A 107 12.62 -5.45 -15.84
C ALA A 107 11.47 -4.99 -14.93
N LEU A 108 10.47 -5.85 -14.72
CA LEU A 108 9.35 -5.62 -13.81
C LEU A 108 9.84 -5.42 -12.37
N SER A 109 10.67 -6.33 -11.87
CA SER A 109 11.19 -6.28 -10.50
C SER A 109 12.02 -5.02 -10.25
N ASN A 110 12.87 -4.64 -11.19
CA ASN A 110 13.66 -3.41 -11.12
C ASN A 110 12.77 -2.16 -11.17
N PHE A 111 11.78 -2.13 -12.06
CA PHE A 111 10.84 -1.02 -12.14
C PHE A 111 10.08 -0.83 -10.82
N LEU A 112 9.47 -1.90 -10.28
CA LEU A 112 8.71 -1.82 -9.03
C LEU A 112 9.60 -1.38 -7.87
N ARG A 113 10.81 -1.94 -7.76
CA ARG A 113 11.78 -1.55 -6.74
C ARG A 113 12.08 -0.05 -6.77
N ILE A 114 12.35 0.51 -7.95
CA ILE A 114 12.64 1.94 -8.10
C ILE A 114 11.40 2.79 -7.83
N TYR A 115 10.25 2.42 -8.41
CA TYR A 115 9.02 3.18 -8.26
C TYR A 115 8.58 3.27 -6.78
N ARG A 116 8.62 2.15 -6.05
CA ARG A 116 8.18 2.06 -4.65
C ARG A 116 9.00 2.95 -3.70
N VAL A 117 10.29 3.14 -3.97
CA VAL A 117 11.20 3.97 -3.13
C VAL A 117 11.33 5.41 -3.59
N THR A 118 10.90 5.74 -4.81
CA THR A 118 11.00 7.10 -5.36
C THR A 118 9.90 8.00 -4.77
N PRO A 119 10.22 9.21 -4.27
CA PRO A 119 9.22 10.18 -3.84
C PRO A 119 8.21 10.46 -4.96
N ASN A 120 6.92 10.38 -4.64
CA ASN A 120 5.87 10.56 -5.63
C ASN A 120 5.04 11.84 -5.33
N PRO A 121 5.12 12.88 -6.18
CA PRO A 121 4.34 14.11 -6.03
C PRO A 121 2.82 13.90 -6.04
N SER A 122 2.31 12.81 -6.61
CA SER A 122 0.87 12.51 -6.60
C SER A 122 0.36 11.97 -5.25
N THR A 123 1.24 11.75 -4.27
CA THR A 123 0.84 11.42 -2.90
C THR A 123 0.59 12.71 -2.12
N ASN A 124 -0.30 12.68 -1.12
CA ASN A 124 -0.66 13.86 -0.32
C ASN A 124 0.53 14.54 0.40
N SER A 125 1.63 13.81 0.60
CA SER A 125 2.82 14.31 1.31
C SER A 125 4.08 14.35 0.43
N GLY A 126 3.97 14.04 -0.86
CA GLY A 126 5.12 13.90 -1.77
C GLY A 126 6.10 12.76 -1.40
N LYS A 127 5.73 11.88 -0.45
CA LYS A 127 6.58 10.78 0.03
C LYS A 127 6.54 9.60 -0.95
N SER A 128 7.49 8.68 -0.79
CA SER A 128 7.51 7.46 -1.61
C SER A 128 6.41 6.47 -1.17
N PRO A 129 5.88 5.63 -2.08
CA PRO A 129 4.87 4.63 -1.74
C PRO A 129 5.28 3.74 -0.57
N THR A 130 6.52 3.26 -0.55
CA THR A 130 7.09 2.49 0.57
C THR A 130 6.98 3.23 1.90
N LYS A 131 7.31 4.53 1.92
CA LYS A 131 7.34 5.30 3.16
C LYS A 131 5.93 5.51 3.71
N LEU A 132 4.93 5.54 2.85
CA LEU A 132 3.52 5.64 3.24
C LEU A 132 2.97 4.29 3.69
N MET A 133 3.24 3.20 2.94
CA MET A 133 2.76 1.86 3.29
C MET A 133 3.36 1.33 4.59
N PHE A 134 4.67 1.44 4.75
CA PHE A 134 5.38 0.76 5.84
C PHE A 134 5.91 1.70 6.91
N THR A 135 5.62 3.01 6.81
CA THR A 135 6.14 4.09 7.69
C THR A 135 7.67 4.18 7.80
N ARG A 136 8.42 3.36 7.06
CA ARG A 136 9.89 3.28 7.04
C ARG A 136 10.45 3.66 5.66
N ARG A 137 11.67 4.18 5.62
CA ARG A 137 12.39 4.39 4.35
C ARG A 137 13.13 3.09 4.02
N ILE A 138 12.76 2.42 2.94
CA ILE A 138 13.57 1.32 2.40
C ILE A 138 14.77 1.93 1.68
N LYS A 139 15.95 1.35 1.93
CA LYS A 139 17.19 1.74 1.26
C LYS A 139 17.22 1.17 -0.15
N SER A 140 17.49 2.03 -1.13
CA SER A 140 17.79 1.67 -2.50
C SER A 140 19.29 1.35 -2.68
N ILE A 141 19.66 0.88 -3.87
CA ILE A 141 21.08 0.71 -4.25
C ILE A 141 21.80 2.06 -4.23
N PHE A 142 21.14 3.15 -4.67
CA PHE A 142 21.73 4.50 -4.61
C PHE A 142 22.05 4.93 -3.18
N ASP A 143 21.23 4.55 -2.19
CA ASP A 143 21.52 4.84 -0.79
C ASP A 143 22.76 4.08 -0.27
N LYS A 144 23.17 2.98 -0.94
CA LYS A 144 24.40 2.24 -0.63
C LYS A 144 25.62 2.77 -1.39
N LEU A 145 25.41 3.28 -2.61
CA LEU A 145 26.49 3.77 -3.48
C LEU A 145 26.91 5.20 -3.15
N LEU A 146 26.00 6.02 -2.62
CA LEU A 146 26.34 7.37 -2.20
C LEU A 146 27.09 7.31 -0.86
N PRO A 147 28.19 8.07 -0.70
CA PRO A 147 28.88 8.15 0.59
C PRO A 147 27.88 8.61 1.65
N GLU A 148 27.92 7.97 2.83
CA GLU A 148 27.01 8.31 3.92
C GLU A 148 27.14 9.80 4.21
N LYS A 149 26.11 10.58 3.86
CA LYS A 149 25.97 11.93 4.41
C LYS A 149 25.90 11.74 5.92
N LYS A 150 26.92 12.22 6.66
CA LYS A 150 26.94 12.23 8.13
C LYS A 150 25.53 12.56 8.60
N ARG A 151 24.82 11.57 9.14
CA ARG A 151 23.46 11.79 9.66
C ARG A 151 23.60 12.94 10.64
N ARG A 152 22.99 14.10 10.35
CA ARG A 152 22.64 15.01 11.43
C ARG A 152 21.88 14.12 12.40
N LYS A 153 22.36 14.01 13.64
CA LYS A 153 21.59 13.42 14.74
C LYS A 153 20.35 14.29 14.90
N GLY A 154 19.38 14.13 14.00
CA GLY A 154 18.04 14.62 14.21
C GLY A 154 17.56 13.88 15.43
N ASN A 155 17.08 14.61 16.43
CA ASN A 155 16.41 14.05 17.59
C ASN A 155 15.33 13.11 17.07
N MET A 156 15.66 11.81 17.03
CA MET A 156 14.69 10.77 16.85
C MET A 156 13.90 10.83 18.15
N LYS A 157 12.84 11.64 18.17
CA LYS A 157 11.73 11.37 19.09
C LYS A 157 11.26 10.00 18.66
N GLU A 158 11.78 9.00 19.34
CA GLU A 158 11.32 7.62 19.27
C GLU A 158 9.80 7.66 19.23
N LEU A 159 9.24 7.06 18.17
CA LEU A 159 7.80 6.93 18.01
C LEU A 159 7.24 5.83 18.94
N THR A 160 7.90 5.58 20.06
CA THR A 160 7.47 4.75 21.16
C THR A 160 7.30 5.68 22.34
N LYS A 161 6.05 6.09 22.59
CA LYS A 161 5.68 6.86 23.77
C LYS A 161 5.77 5.90 24.96
N TYR A 162 7.00 5.66 25.44
CA TYR A 162 7.19 4.99 26.71
C TYR A 162 6.58 5.92 27.76
N ILE A 163 5.56 5.44 28.45
CA ILE A 163 4.95 6.17 29.56
C ILE A 163 5.90 6.01 30.75
N GLU A 164 6.43 7.12 31.24
CA GLU A 164 7.31 7.14 32.40
C GLU A 164 6.51 7.30 33.70
N ILE A 165 7.14 6.95 34.84
CA ILE A 165 6.53 7.18 36.16
C ILE A 165 6.44 8.70 36.36
N SER A 166 5.28 9.17 36.82
CA SER A 166 4.88 10.58 36.95
C SER A 166 4.36 11.24 35.67
N ASP A 167 4.29 10.54 34.54
CA ASP A 167 3.63 11.07 33.35
C ASP A 167 2.14 11.27 33.60
N LYS A 168 1.62 12.42 33.15
CA LYS A 168 0.18 12.69 33.12
C LYS A 168 -0.46 11.89 31.99
N VAL A 169 -1.44 11.06 32.33
CA VAL A 169 -2.17 10.18 31.42
C VAL A 169 -3.67 10.36 31.58
N HIS A 170 -4.43 10.03 30.54
CA HIS A 170 -5.87 9.87 30.63
C HIS A 170 -6.18 8.37 30.64
N PHE A 171 -7.00 7.92 31.58
CA PHE A 171 -7.41 6.51 31.67
C PHE A 171 -8.92 6.41 31.69
N LYS A 172 -9.44 5.32 31.12
CA LYS A 172 -10.87 5.08 31.00
C LYS A 172 -11.39 4.47 32.30
N THR A 173 -12.38 5.10 32.91
CA THR A 173 -13.07 4.62 34.11
C THR A 173 -14.46 4.10 33.77
N TYR A 174 -14.87 3.06 34.49
CA TYR A 174 -16.20 2.48 34.40
C TYR A 174 -16.83 2.55 35.80
N ARG A 175 -17.70 3.54 36.02
CA ARG A 175 -18.43 3.70 37.28
C ARG A 175 -19.92 3.76 36.99
N ASN A 176 -20.72 2.98 37.73
CA ASN A 176 -22.18 2.93 37.60
C ASN A 176 -22.69 2.77 36.16
N GLY A 177 -22.05 1.89 35.37
CA GLY A 177 -22.46 1.60 33.99
C GLY A 177 -22.25 2.75 32.99
N LYS A 178 -21.56 3.84 33.38
CA LYS A 178 -21.18 4.93 32.48
C LYS A 178 -19.67 4.94 32.28
N GLU A 179 -19.26 5.12 31.03
CA GLU A 179 -17.87 5.27 30.64
C GLU A 179 -17.43 6.73 30.79
N GLY A 180 -16.29 6.96 31.45
CA GLY A 180 -15.68 8.28 31.61
C GLY A 180 -14.18 8.23 31.31
N TRP A 181 -13.60 9.38 30.94
CA TRP A 181 -12.16 9.58 30.88
C TRP A 181 -11.75 10.44 32.07
N GLU A 182 -10.77 9.96 32.85
CA GLU A 182 -10.24 10.68 33.99
C GLU A 182 -8.73 10.92 33.82
N ASP A 183 -8.25 12.03 34.38
CA ASP A 183 -6.83 12.39 34.43
C ASP A 183 -6.15 11.62 35.57
N GLY A 184 -4.96 11.09 35.32
CA GLY A 184 -4.15 10.41 36.33
C GLY A 184 -2.65 10.56 36.08
N PHE A 185 -1.87 10.06 37.02
CA PHE A 185 -0.42 9.97 36.91
C PHE A 185 0.02 8.52 37.00
N VAL A 186 1.05 8.15 36.26
CA VAL A 186 1.62 6.80 36.33
C VAL A 186 2.43 6.66 37.61
N THR A 187 1.99 5.80 38.52
CA THR A 187 2.65 5.60 39.81
C THR A 187 3.69 4.47 39.78
N ARG A 188 3.50 3.47 38.91
CA ARG A 188 4.34 2.28 38.84
C ARG A 188 4.20 1.60 37.48
N LYS A 189 5.32 1.12 36.93
CA LYS A 189 5.34 0.23 35.76
C LYS A 189 5.34 -1.23 36.22
N ILE A 190 4.33 -2.01 35.84
CA ILE A 190 4.13 -3.39 36.30
C ILE A 190 4.62 -4.44 35.28
N GLY A 191 5.04 -4.03 34.08
CA GLY A 191 5.62 -4.93 33.09
C GLY A 191 6.61 -4.24 32.15
N SER A 192 7.65 -4.96 31.75
CA SER A 192 8.43 -4.64 30.55
C SER A 192 7.67 -5.19 29.35
N THR A 193 7.10 -4.32 28.52
CA THR A 193 6.80 -4.68 27.13
C THR A 193 8.13 -4.72 26.36
N SER A 194 8.90 -5.78 26.63
CA SER A 194 9.94 -6.27 25.74
C SER A 194 9.26 -6.96 24.57
N ASN A 195 9.18 -6.26 23.44
CA ASN A 195 9.14 -6.91 22.13
C ASN A 195 10.58 -7.19 21.68
#